data_AF-A0A5Q0M4S4-F1
#
_entry.id   AF-A0A5Q0M4S4-F1
#
_cell.length_a   1.000
_cell.length_b   1.000
_cell.length_c   1.000
_cell.angle_alpha   90.00
_cell.angle_beta   90.00
_cell.angle_gamma   90.00
#
_symmetry.space_group_name_H-M   'P 1'
#
loop_
_entity.id
_entity.type
_entity.pdbx_description
1 polymer ?
#
loop_
_entity_poly.entity_id
_entity_poly.type
_entity_poly.pdbx_seq_one_letter_code
_entity_poly.pdbx_strand_id
1 'polypeptide(L)'
;MTKPGGNRTMPVRLFARWLLRTAAICLLLAGAGGCEPQQPKPPEPMIVGITGYNFTSEGVQGYSVNDHPGSNLPPYGGGGSVSCCVSLPAEWRPGLTVNVGWAIGHYTEPWEKRKSMTLQEETQCCWKERTLHKTVPLERYGKEGGRAQVFFLPNDAIKVYVTNYDLDHEKHPSGMAYPEKPQSTE
;
A
#
# COMPACT_ATOMS: atom_id res chain seq x y z
N MET A 1 91.85 2.48 49.54
CA MET A 1 90.89 1.78 50.42
C MET A 1 89.53 2.43 50.23
N THR A 2 88.37 1.82 50.02
CA THR A 2 87.87 0.44 49.81
C THR A 2 86.39 0.61 49.40
N LYS A 3 85.89 -0.15 48.41
CA LYS A 3 84.46 -0.32 48.02
C LYS A 3 83.63 -0.92 49.20
N PRO A 4 82.27 -0.98 49.20
CA PRO A 4 81.37 -1.34 48.08
C PRO A 4 80.12 -0.43 47.95
N GLY A 5 79.35 -0.36 46.86
CA GLY A 5 78.91 -1.43 45.95
C GLY A 5 77.50 -1.90 46.36
N GLY A 6 76.46 -1.18 45.94
CA GLY A 6 75.05 -1.53 46.22
C GLY A 6 74.21 -1.52 44.95
N ASN A 7 74.34 -2.57 44.12
CA ASN A 7 73.44 -2.79 42.99
C ASN A 7 72.07 -3.26 43.51
N ARG A 8 71.06 -2.40 43.44
CA ARG A 8 69.66 -2.83 43.58
C ARG A 8 69.19 -3.39 42.25
N THR A 9 69.30 -4.70 42.08
CA THR A 9 68.58 -5.44 41.03
C THR A 9 67.09 -5.42 41.37
N MET A 10 66.29 -4.69 40.59
CA MET A 10 64.83 -4.83 40.64
C MET A 10 64.46 -6.26 40.21
N PRO A 11 63.59 -6.96 40.97
CA PRO A 11 63.26 -8.35 40.64
C PRO A 11 62.43 -8.41 39.35
N VAL A 12 62.91 -9.20 38.39
CA VAL A 12 62.31 -9.48 37.06
C VAL A 12 60.80 -9.80 37.12
N ARG A 13 60.32 -10.32 38.27
CA ARG A 13 58.90 -10.62 38.53
C ARG A 13 57.98 -9.39 38.56
N LEU A 14 58.49 -8.19 38.84
CA LEU A 14 57.69 -6.96 38.85
C LEU A 14 57.46 -6.43 37.41
N PHE A 15 58.46 -6.53 36.53
CA PHE A 15 58.32 -6.13 35.12
C PHE A 15 57.37 -7.04 34.34
N ALA A 16 57.41 -8.36 34.55
CA ALA A 16 56.51 -9.31 33.89
C ALA A 16 55.03 -9.09 34.27
N ARG A 17 54.74 -8.74 35.54
CA ARG A 17 53.37 -8.46 36.02
C ARG A 17 52.83 -7.13 35.50
N TRP A 18 53.70 -6.15 35.25
CA TRP A 18 53.33 -4.88 34.63
C TRP A 18 53.05 -5.03 33.13
N LEU A 19 53.88 -5.79 32.39
CA LEU A 19 53.68 -6.05 30.97
C LEU A 19 52.45 -6.93 30.68
N LEU A 20 52.14 -7.90 31.54
CA LEU A 20 50.92 -8.72 31.41
C LEU A 20 49.64 -7.94 31.70
N ARG A 21 49.69 -6.94 32.61
CA ARG A 21 48.54 -6.08 32.92
C ARG A 21 48.28 -5.04 31.84
N THR A 22 49.31 -4.46 31.23
CA THR A 22 49.15 -3.52 30.11
C THR A 22 48.67 -4.22 28.84
N ALA A 23 49.15 -5.43 28.55
CA ALA A 23 48.66 -6.24 27.43
C ALA A 23 47.16 -6.62 27.58
N ALA A 24 46.72 -6.95 28.80
CA ALA A 24 45.31 -7.24 29.08
C ALA A 24 44.40 -6.00 28.97
N ILE A 25 44.90 -4.81 29.33
CA ILE A 25 44.16 -3.55 29.18
C ILE A 25 44.05 -3.13 27.71
N CYS A 26 45.09 -3.33 26.90
CA CYS A 26 45.04 -3.08 25.46
C CYS A 26 44.09 -4.04 24.71
N LEU A 27 43.99 -5.31 25.14
CA LEU A 27 43.04 -6.25 24.55
C LEU A 27 41.57 -5.91 24.88
N LEU A 28 41.30 -5.32 26.05
CA LEU A 28 39.95 -4.91 26.46
C LEU A 28 39.46 -3.64 25.73
N LEU A 29 40.37 -2.77 25.27
CA LEU A 29 40.02 -1.54 24.54
C LEU A 29 39.77 -1.77 23.03
N ALA A 30 40.14 -2.94 22.49
CA ALA A 30 39.89 -3.27 21.09
C ALA A 30 38.46 -3.76 20.80
N GLY A 31 37.65 -4.02 21.84
CA GLY A 31 36.32 -4.62 21.72
C GLY A 31 35.13 -3.64 21.69
N ALA A 32 35.34 -2.33 21.85
CA ALA A 32 34.27 -1.37 22.09
C ALA A 32 34.00 -0.37 20.94
N GLY A 33 34.39 -0.70 19.69
CA GLY A 33 34.33 0.23 18.55
C GLY A 33 33.40 -0.15 17.40
N GLY A 34 32.63 -1.23 17.50
CA GLY A 34 31.70 -1.65 16.45
C GLY A 34 30.36 -0.93 16.53
N CYS A 35 30.28 0.35 16.17
CA CYS A 35 29.00 0.93 15.76
C CYS A 35 28.66 0.33 14.39
N GLU A 36 27.94 -0.79 14.37
CA GLU A 36 27.32 -1.26 13.15
C GLU A 36 26.36 -0.17 12.66
N PRO A 37 26.51 0.36 11.43
CA PRO A 37 25.58 1.34 10.92
C PRO A 37 24.19 0.71 10.91
N GLN A 38 23.28 1.20 11.76
CA GLN A 38 21.88 0.80 11.68
C GLN A 38 21.40 1.13 10.28
N GLN A 39 21.09 0.10 9.48
CA GLN A 39 20.50 0.30 8.17
C GLN A 39 19.23 1.14 8.36
N PRO A 40 18.99 2.16 7.52
CA PRO A 40 17.78 2.95 7.60
C PRO A 40 16.56 2.01 7.54
N LYS A 41 15.70 2.05 8.56
CA LYS A 41 14.45 1.29 8.56
C LYS A 41 13.67 1.65 7.29
N PRO A 42 13.16 0.67 6.52
CA PRO A 42 12.30 0.96 5.39
C PRO A 42 11.14 1.86 5.81
N PRO A 43 10.71 2.81 4.95
CA PRO A 43 9.55 3.64 5.23
C PRO A 43 8.34 2.78 5.59
N GLU A 44 7.60 3.18 6.64
CA GLU A 44 6.39 2.46 7.04
C GLU A 44 5.33 2.57 5.93
N PRO A 45 4.57 1.50 5.63
CA PRO A 45 3.50 1.55 4.66
C PRO A 45 2.45 2.62 5.02
N MET A 46 1.88 3.23 4.00
CA MET A 46 0.74 4.14 4.15
C MET A 46 -0.56 3.35 4.14
N ILE A 47 -1.47 3.69 5.05
CA ILE A 47 -2.84 3.17 5.07
C ILE A 47 -3.74 4.21 4.42
N VAL A 48 -4.39 3.84 3.33
CA VAL A 48 -5.25 4.74 2.56
C VAL A 48 -6.68 4.26 2.46
N GLY A 49 -7.62 5.20 2.46
CA GLY A 49 -9.01 4.90 2.11
C GLY A 49 -9.15 4.48 0.65
N ILE A 50 -10.20 3.73 0.35
CA ILE A 50 -10.53 3.22 -0.98
C ILE A 50 -11.78 3.96 -1.47
N THR A 51 -11.71 4.52 -2.68
CA THR A 51 -12.84 5.18 -3.35
C THR A 51 -12.99 4.60 -4.74
N GLY A 52 -14.23 4.42 -5.20
CA GLY A 52 -14.52 3.80 -6.48
C GLY A 52 -15.27 4.73 -7.41
N TYR A 53 -15.04 4.59 -8.71
CA TYR A 53 -15.76 5.28 -9.79
C TYR A 53 -16.11 4.29 -10.88
N ASN A 54 -17.39 4.25 -11.24
CA ASN A 54 -17.91 3.33 -12.24
C ASN A 54 -18.32 4.09 -13.49
N PHE A 55 -17.57 3.91 -14.57
CA PHE A 55 -17.82 4.49 -15.90
C PHE A 55 -18.58 3.53 -16.82
N THR A 56 -19.21 2.50 -16.26
CA THR A 56 -19.93 1.48 -17.01
C THR A 56 -21.44 1.58 -16.78
N SER A 57 -22.21 0.95 -17.66
CA SER A 57 -23.67 0.86 -17.59
C SER A 57 -24.17 -0.16 -16.57
N GLU A 58 -23.30 -0.99 -16.01
CA GLU A 58 -23.66 -2.03 -15.05
C GLU A 58 -23.19 -1.62 -13.65
N GLY A 59 -23.91 -2.02 -12.60
CA GLY A 59 -23.52 -1.68 -11.24
C GLY A 59 -22.38 -2.56 -10.75
N VAL A 60 -21.39 -1.96 -10.07
CA VAL A 60 -20.40 -2.72 -9.30
C VAL A 60 -21.03 -3.06 -7.96
N GLN A 61 -21.35 -4.33 -7.77
CA GLN A 61 -22.07 -4.83 -6.58
C GLN A 61 -21.17 -4.84 -5.35
N GLY A 62 -19.87 -5.04 -5.58
CA GLY A 62 -18.81 -4.93 -4.59
C GLY A 62 -17.45 -5.08 -5.25
N TYR A 63 -16.41 -4.53 -4.63
CA TYR A 63 -15.04 -4.70 -5.10
C TYR A 63 -14.05 -4.71 -3.93
N SER A 64 -12.81 -5.09 -4.21
CA SER A 64 -11.71 -5.07 -3.25
C SER A 64 -10.41 -4.61 -3.90
N VAL A 65 -9.50 -4.08 -3.07
CA VAL A 65 -8.11 -3.77 -3.43
C VAL A 65 -7.21 -4.49 -2.45
N ASN A 66 -6.39 -5.44 -2.91
CA ASN A 66 -5.60 -6.34 -2.08
C ASN A 66 -6.44 -6.95 -0.94
N ASP A 67 -7.60 -7.52 -1.30
CA ASP A 67 -8.57 -8.15 -0.38
C ASP A 67 -9.26 -7.21 0.62
N HIS A 68 -9.00 -5.90 0.57
CA HIS A 68 -9.71 -4.90 1.36
C HIS A 68 -10.94 -4.36 0.61
N PRO A 69 -12.14 -4.39 1.20
CA PRO A 69 -13.38 -4.09 0.51
C PRO A 69 -13.57 -2.59 0.21
N GLY A 70 -14.15 -2.31 -0.96
CA GLY A 70 -14.68 -1.01 -1.36
C GLY A 70 -16.20 -0.97 -1.28
N SER A 71 -16.78 0.23 -1.50
CA SER A 71 -18.24 0.42 -1.55
C SER A 71 -18.84 -0.13 -2.84
N ASN A 72 -20.13 -0.48 -2.85
CA ASN A 72 -20.85 -0.72 -4.10
C ASN A 72 -20.97 0.59 -4.92
N LEU A 73 -21.05 0.49 -6.24
CA LEU A 73 -21.12 1.64 -7.14
C LEU A 73 -22.29 1.48 -8.11
N PRO A 74 -23.19 2.48 -8.22
CA PRO A 74 -24.21 2.47 -9.27
C PRO A 74 -23.56 2.58 -10.66
N PRO A 75 -24.28 2.25 -11.74
CA PRO A 75 -23.88 2.63 -13.09
C PRO A 75 -23.60 4.12 -13.19
N TYR A 76 -22.51 4.50 -13.87
CA TYR A 76 -22.14 5.90 -14.08
C TYR A 76 -22.13 6.74 -12.78
N GLY A 77 -21.47 6.24 -11.73
CA GLY A 77 -21.37 6.96 -10.45
C GLY A 77 -20.20 6.52 -9.58
N GLY A 78 -20.04 7.16 -8.43
CA GLY A 78 -18.95 6.89 -7.50
C GLY A 78 -18.41 8.16 -6.84
N GLY A 79 -17.30 8.06 -6.12
CA GLY A 79 -16.64 9.19 -5.45
C GLY A 79 -17.26 9.66 -4.13
N GLY A 80 -18.54 9.34 -3.88
CA GLY A 80 -19.28 9.79 -2.69
C GLY A 80 -18.98 9.05 -1.39
N SER A 81 -18.16 7.99 -1.42
CA SER A 81 -17.81 7.20 -0.23
C SER A 81 -16.32 6.86 -0.18
N VAL A 82 -15.84 6.63 1.04
CA VAL A 82 -14.49 6.13 1.32
C VAL A 82 -14.62 4.90 2.21
N SER A 83 -14.24 3.75 1.66
CA SER A 83 -14.12 2.50 2.43
C SER A 83 -12.74 2.44 3.08
N CYS A 84 -12.64 1.88 4.28
CA CYS A 84 -11.36 1.63 4.90
C CYS A 84 -10.90 0.21 4.60
N CYS A 85 -9.63 -0.04 4.34
CA CYS A 85 -8.51 0.79 3.91
C CYS A 85 -7.55 -0.19 3.22
N VAL A 86 -6.59 0.27 2.43
CA VAL A 86 -5.54 -0.60 1.88
C VAL A 86 -4.15 -0.12 2.31
N SER A 87 -3.26 -1.07 2.60
CA SER A 87 -1.85 -0.79 2.88
C SER A 87 -1.06 -0.74 1.58
N LEU A 88 -0.42 0.40 1.32
CA LEU A 88 0.43 0.64 0.15
C LEU A 88 1.84 1.07 0.57
N PRO A 89 2.87 0.87 -0.26
CA PRO A 89 4.20 1.41 0.01
C PRO A 89 4.17 2.94 0.14
N ALA A 90 4.87 3.52 1.11
CA ALA A 90 4.95 4.99 1.25
C ALA A 90 5.63 5.69 0.07
N GLU A 91 6.52 4.99 -0.64
CA GLU A 91 7.17 5.50 -1.84
C GLU A 91 6.81 4.64 -3.05
N TRP A 92 6.31 5.30 -4.11
CA TRP A 92 6.04 4.63 -5.37
C TRP A 92 7.34 4.21 -6.07
N ARG A 93 7.32 3.04 -6.72
CA ARG A 93 8.38 2.57 -7.62
C ARG A 93 7.78 1.93 -8.88
N PRO A 94 8.51 1.91 -10.00
CA PRO A 94 8.06 1.21 -11.20
C PRO A 94 7.72 -0.25 -10.92
N GLY A 95 6.62 -0.74 -11.51
CA GLY A 95 6.15 -2.11 -11.34
C GLY A 95 5.34 -2.37 -10.08
N LEU A 96 4.98 -1.34 -9.29
CA LEU A 96 3.99 -1.51 -8.23
C LEU A 96 2.62 -1.86 -8.81
N THR A 97 1.98 -2.86 -8.22
CA THR A 97 0.66 -3.33 -8.62
C THR A 97 -0.23 -3.56 -7.40
N VAL A 98 -1.54 -3.58 -7.64
CA VAL A 98 -2.55 -4.03 -6.70
C VAL A 98 -3.43 -5.08 -7.35
N ASN A 99 -3.97 -6.00 -6.56
CA ASN A 99 -4.99 -6.93 -7.01
C ASN A 99 -6.36 -6.29 -6.79
N VAL A 100 -7.14 -6.16 -7.85
CA VAL A 100 -8.51 -5.66 -7.80
C VAL A 100 -9.46 -6.81 -8.12
N GLY A 101 -10.35 -7.15 -7.20
CA GLY A 101 -11.45 -8.08 -7.42
C GLY A 101 -12.77 -7.31 -7.45
N TRP A 102 -13.71 -7.66 -8.31
CA TRP A 102 -15.02 -7.02 -8.32
C TRP A 102 -16.13 -7.90 -8.88
N ALA A 103 -17.34 -7.68 -8.39
CA ALA A 103 -18.56 -8.24 -8.94
C ALA A 103 -19.31 -7.13 -9.68
N ILE A 104 -19.66 -7.38 -10.94
CA ILE A 104 -20.50 -6.50 -11.74
C ILE A 104 -21.79 -7.23 -12.05
N GLY A 105 -22.92 -6.54 -11.87
CA GLY A 105 -24.22 -7.15 -11.99
C GLY A 105 -25.29 -6.17 -12.45
N HIS A 106 -26.29 -6.71 -13.14
CA HIS A 106 -27.43 -5.97 -13.63
C HIS A 106 -28.67 -6.86 -13.74
N TYR A 107 -29.83 -6.20 -13.73
CA TYR A 107 -31.08 -6.85 -14.08
C TYR A 107 -31.28 -6.87 -15.60
N THR A 108 -31.60 -8.03 -16.16
CA THR A 108 -31.87 -8.22 -17.59
C THR A 108 -33.29 -7.83 -18.00
N GLU A 109 -34.19 -7.68 -17.02
CA GLU A 109 -35.58 -7.26 -17.25
C GLU A 109 -35.86 -5.90 -16.58
N PRO A 110 -36.72 -5.07 -17.20
CA PRO A 110 -37.09 -3.76 -16.65
C PRO A 110 -37.84 -3.91 -15.32
N TRP A 111 -37.76 -2.85 -14.50
CA TRP A 111 -38.42 -2.80 -13.19
C TRP A 111 -39.90 -3.19 -13.24
N GLU A 112 -40.64 -2.74 -14.26
CA GLU A 112 -42.09 -3.00 -14.36
C GLU A 112 -42.46 -4.48 -14.43
N LYS A 113 -41.58 -5.34 -14.97
CA LYS A 113 -41.80 -6.79 -15.00
C LYS A 113 -41.38 -7.49 -13.72
N ARG A 114 -40.51 -6.86 -12.93
CA ARG A 114 -39.92 -7.43 -11.71
C ARG A 114 -40.58 -6.96 -10.43
N LYS A 115 -41.18 -5.76 -10.40
CA LYS A 115 -41.71 -5.10 -9.20
C LYS A 115 -42.71 -5.91 -8.36
N SER A 116 -43.35 -6.93 -8.93
CA SER A 116 -44.29 -7.83 -8.23
C SER A 116 -43.68 -9.19 -7.85
N MET A 117 -42.44 -9.46 -8.24
CA MET A 117 -41.71 -10.67 -7.92
C MET A 117 -41.09 -10.57 -6.53
N THR A 118 -40.84 -11.72 -5.91
CA THR A 118 -39.97 -11.83 -4.73
C THR A 118 -38.50 -11.68 -5.12
N LEU A 119 -37.63 -11.37 -4.14
CA LEU A 119 -36.19 -11.28 -4.38
C LEU A 119 -35.61 -12.58 -4.98
N GLN A 120 -36.13 -13.74 -4.60
CA GLN A 120 -35.69 -15.02 -5.13
C GLN A 120 -36.06 -15.19 -6.61
N GLU A 121 -37.30 -14.84 -6.97
CA GLU A 121 -37.76 -14.86 -8.36
C GLU A 121 -36.98 -13.87 -9.22
N GLU A 122 -36.76 -12.64 -8.74
CA GLU A 122 -35.96 -11.63 -9.45
C GLU A 122 -34.53 -12.12 -9.69
N THR A 123 -33.90 -12.71 -8.66
CA THR A 123 -32.53 -13.23 -8.75
C THR A 123 -32.46 -14.38 -9.76
N GLN A 124 -33.46 -15.27 -9.77
CA GLN A 124 -33.48 -16.43 -10.66
C GLN A 124 -33.79 -16.07 -12.12
N CYS A 125 -34.75 -15.18 -12.37
CA CYS A 125 -35.17 -14.86 -13.73
C CYS A 125 -34.24 -13.88 -14.43
N CYS A 126 -33.73 -12.92 -13.66
CA CYS A 126 -33.41 -11.62 -14.22
C CYS A 126 -32.10 -11.04 -13.71
N TRP A 127 -31.48 -11.60 -12.69
CA TRP A 127 -30.18 -11.15 -12.22
C TRP A 127 -29.05 -11.84 -12.98
N LYS A 128 -28.14 -11.04 -13.52
CA LYS A 128 -26.87 -11.52 -14.06
C LYS A 128 -25.75 -10.84 -13.31
N GLU A 129 -24.81 -11.65 -12.84
CA GLU A 129 -23.61 -11.19 -12.16
C GLU A 129 -22.41 -11.98 -12.65
N ARG A 130 -21.28 -11.30 -12.73
CA ARG A 130 -19.97 -11.91 -12.98
C ARG A 130 -18.96 -11.34 -12.01
N THR A 131 -18.12 -12.23 -11.48
CA THR A 131 -16.99 -11.87 -10.64
C THR A 131 -15.71 -11.90 -11.46
N LEU A 132 -14.91 -10.85 -11.33
CA LEU A 132 -13.69 -10.61 -12.08
C LEU A 132 -12.55 -10.27 -11.14
N HIS A 133 -11.33 -10.45 -11.62
CA HIS A 133 -10.13 -10.08 -10.90
C HIS A 133 -9.05 -9.63 -11.88
N LYS A 134 -8.22 -8.68 -11.47
CA LYS A 134 -7.11 -8.17 -12.28
C LYS A 134 -5.99 -7.66 -11.38
N THR A 135 -4.75 -7.97 -11.74
CA THR A 135 -3.58 -7.26 -11.21
C THR A 135 -3.38 -5.99 -12.03
N VAL A 136 -3.42 -4.84 -11.36
CA VAL A 136 -3.45 -3.52 -11.99
C VAL A 136 -2.23 -2.73 -11.54
N PRO A 137 -1.47 -2.11 -12.45
CA PRO A 137 -0.38 -1.21 -12.05
C PRO A 137 -0.93 -0.01 -11.30
N LEU A 138 -0.21 0.42 -10.26
CA LEU A 138 -0.46 1.70 -9.62
C LEU A 138 0.22 2.80 -10.40
N GLU A 139 -0.54 3.82 -10.79
CA GLU A 139 0.02 5.04 -11.34
C GLU A 139 0.90 5.74 -10.30
N ARG A 140 1.87 6.52 -10.78
CA ARG A 140 2.85 7.19 -9.92
C ARG A 140 2.17 8.11 -8.91
N TYR A 141 2.48 7.94 -7.62
CA TYR A 141 2.01 8.80 -6.54
C TYR A 141 3.15 9.40 -5.72
N GLY A 142 2.86 10.54 -5.08
CA GLY A 142 3.80 11.27 -4.21
C GLY A 142 3.69 10.83 -2.74
N LYS A 143 4.61 11.35 -1.91
CA LYS A 143 4.68 11.02 -0.46
C LYS A 143 3.44 11.41 0.33
N GLU A 144 2.70 12.42 -0.14
CA GLU A 144 1.43 12.86 0.45
C GLU A 144 0.33 11.78 0.39
N GLY A 145 0.52 10.75 -0.45
CA GLY A 145 -0.39 9.63 -0.58
C GLY A 145 -1.81 10.04 -0.99
N GLY A 146 -2.80 9.46 -0.30
CA GLY A 146 -4.18 9.91 -0.35
C GLY A 146 -5.20 8.80 -0.27
N ARG A 147 -6.13 8.73 -1.23
CA ARG A 147 -7.07 7.61 -1.39
C ARG A 147 -6.63 6.73 -2.56
N ALA A 148 -6.76 5.42 -2.41
CA ALA A 148 -6.72 4.48 -3.53
C ALA A 148 -8.04 4.60 -4.31
N GLN A 149 -8.00 5.29 -5.45
CA GLN A 149 -9.14 5.54 -6.31
C GLN A 149 -9.19 4.51 -7.45
N VAL A 150 -10.21 3.66 -7.45
CA VAL A 150 -10.41 2.57 -8.42
C VAL A 150 -11.41 2.99 -9.48
N PHE A 151 -11.00 2.93 -10.75
CA PHE A 151 -11.80 3.27 -11.91
C PHE A 151 -12.24 1.98 -12.63
N PHE A 152 -13.53 1.71 -12.64
CA PHE A 152 -14.14 0.66 -13.46
C PHE A 152 -14.54 1.24 -14.81
N LEU A 153 -13.86 0.81 -15.87
CA LEU A 153 -14.01 1.34 -17.23
C LEU A 153 -14.66 0.27 -18.13
N PRO A 154 -15.20 0.67 -19.31
CA PRO A 154 -15.70 -0.26 -20.30
C PRO A 154 -14.69 -1.35 -20.67
N ASN A 155 -15.18 -2.53 -21.08
CA ASN A 155 -14.37 -3.70 -21.43
C ASN A 155 -13.49 -4.23 -20.28
N ASP A 156 -13.97 -4.14 -19.03
CA ASP A 156 -13.28 -4.65 -17.83
C ASP A 156 -11.88 -4.05 -17.63
N ALA A 157 -11.68 -2.83 -18.15
CA ALA A 157 -10.48 -2.07 -17.89
C ALA A 157 -10.56 -1.46 -16.49
N ILE A 158 -9.44 -1.52 -15.77
CA ILE A 158 -9.30 -0.95 -14.43
C ILE A 158 -8.10 -0.02 -14.44
N LYS A 159 -8.27 1.16 -13.82
CA LYS A 159 -7.15 2.03 -13.44
C LYS A 159 -7.20 2.30 -11.95
N VAL A 160 -6.05 2.43 -11.32
CA VAL A 160 -5.96 2.77 -9.91
C VAL A 160 -4.99 3.93 -9.72
N TYR A 161 -5.48 4.99 -9.09
CA TYR A 161 -4.69 6.17 -8.74
C TYR A 161 -4.61 6.30 -7.22
N VAL A 162 -3.54 6.92 -6.73
CA VAL A 162 -3.39 7.25 -5.31
C VAL A 162 -3.25 8.76 -5.18
N THR A 163 -4.29 9.42 -4.67
CA THR A 163 -4.34 10.88 -4.61
C THR A 163 -5.40 11.39 -3.62
N ASN A 164 -5.15 12.58 -3.07
CA ASN A 164 -6.10 13.31 -2.24
C ASN A 164 -7.08 14.19 -3.04
N TYR A 165 -6.81 14.41 -4.33
CA TYR A 165 -7.69 15.19 -5.17
C TYR A 165 -9.02 14.46 -5.42
N ASP A 166 -10.12 15.20 -5.41
CA ASP A 166 -11.37 14.73 -6.00
C ASP A 166 -11.24 14.65 -7.52
N LEU A 167 -12.13 13.88 -8.15
CA LEU A 167 -11.99 13.51 -9.55
C LEU A 167 -12.01 14.70 -10.52
N ASP A 168 -12.85 15.69 -10.25
CA ASP A 168 -13.01 16.91 -11.05
C ASP A 168 -11.92 17.98 -10.81
N HIS A 169 -11.00 17.74 -9.89
CA HIS A 169 -9.94 18.68 -9.59
C HIS A 169 -8.87 18.69 -10.70
N GLU A 170 -8.42 19.86 -11.15
CA GLU A 170 -7.46 20.01 -12.27
C GLU A 170 -6.14 19.23 -12.09
N LYS A 171 -5.69 19.07 -10.84
CA LYS A 171 -4.47 18.30 -10.49
C LYS A 171 -4.71 16.80 -10.32
N HIS A 172 -5.93 16.31 -10.52
CA HIS A 172 -6.21 14.89 -10.43
C HIS A 172 -5.47 14.14 -11.56
N PRO A 173 -4.68 13.10 -11.26
CA PRO A 173 -3.78 12.46 -12.23
C PRO A 173 -4.51 11.76 -13.38
N SER A 174 -5.81 11.49 -13.27
CA SER A 174 -6.59 10.90 -14.35
C SER A 174 -6.97 11.90 -15.46
N GLY A 175 -7.10 13.20 -15.13
CA GLY A 175 -7.69 14.20 -16.01
C GLY A 175 -9.14 13.91 -16.44
N MET A 176 -9.85 13.03 -15.74
CA MET A 176 -11.23 12.63 -16.07
C MET A 176 -12.24 13.41 -15.23
N ALA A 177 -13.38 13.75 -15.82
CA ALA A 177 -14.55 14.21 -15.07
C ALA A 177 -15.25 13.03 -14.35
N TYR A 178 -16.25 13.36 -13.51
CA TYR A 178 -17.11 12.35 -12.91
C TYR A 178 -17.81 11.49 -13.97
N PRO A 179 -18.09 10.20 -13.68
CA PRO A 179 -18.86 9.37 -14.58
C PRO A 179 -20.25 9.97 -14.83
N GLU A 180 -20.65 10.04 -16.09
CA GLU A 180 -21.98 10.49 -16.51
C GLU A 180 -22.65 9.43 -17.38
N LYS A 181 -23.97 9.30 -17.24
CA LYS A 181 -24.74 8.44 -18.11
C LYS A 181 -24.76 9.05 -19.52
N PRO A 182 -24.41 8.28 -20.58
CA PRO A 182 -24.51 8.77 -21.94
C PRO A 182 -25.94 9.26 -22.23
N GLN A 183 -26.06 10.41 -22.89
CA GLN A 183 -27.36 10.88 -23.35
C GLN A 183 -27.92 9.85 -24.34
N SER A 184 -29.15 9.40 -24.12
CA SER A 184 -29.84 8.54 -25.08
C SER A 184 -30.08 9.36 -26.34
N THR A 185 -29.40 9.01 -27.43
CA THR A 185 -29.85 9.41 -28.76
C THR A 185 -31.16 8.68 -29.01
N GLU A 186 -32.27 9.41 -29.01
CA GLU A 186 -33.58 8.98 -29.53
C GLU A 186 -33.50 8.59 -31.01
#